data_AF-A0A914IBC8-F1
#
_entry.id   AF-A0A914IBC8-F1
#
_cell.length_a   1.000
_cell.length_b   1.000
_cell.length_c   1.000
_cell.angle_alpha   90.00
_cell.angle_beta   90.00
_cell.angle_gamma   90.00
#
_symmetry.space_group_name_H-M   'P 1'
#
loop_
_entity.id
_entity.type
_entity.pdbx_description
1 polymer ?
#
loop_
_entity_poly.entity_id
_entity_poly.type
_entity_poly.pdbx_seq_one_letter_code
_entity_poly.pdbx_strand_id
1 'polypeptide(L)'
;MLAIGIERLVSVVAPFWVNTLNSTLYVGTLILLCFAYAVYAMVRLYPISLIETPYMPVPCTITDLFQGEVGMALFGNAMLFTGLTILCYAIIWATLRFKKAKQNTDQTQIAYTKRIFKCLLVNVIFVSTGYFFNAAMLILLTRISLSQVQIVFATYILGIFTSISGIGIAPTLYIFSLDYREAFNEKLFRSAKQAQLLATVVGLKTGHAVVTAQNCVQNVHRARIVRVQKASTYA
;
A
#
# COMPACT_ATOMS: atom_id res chain seq x y z
N MET A 1 -1.62 5.90 -3.27
CA MET A 1 -2.80 5.02 -3.52
C MET A 1 -3.40 5.19 -4.91
N LEU A 2 -3.65 6.42 -5.38
CA LEU A 2 -4.25 6.64 -6.69
C LEU A 2 -3.52 5.93 -7.84
N ALA A 3 -2.18 6.01 -7.88
CA ALA A 3 -1.37 5.33 -8.89
C ALA A 3 -1.66 3.81 -8.99
N ILE A 4 -1.77 3.14 -7.84
CA ILE A 4 -2.12 1.71 -7.76
C ILE A 4 -3.55 1.50 -8.28
N GLY A 5 -4.49 2.37 -7.92
CA GLY A 5 -5.87 2.32 -8.43
C GLY A 5 -5.93 2.45 -9.95
N ILE A 6 -5.17 3.37 -10.53
CA ILE A 6 -5.06 3.57 -11.98
C ILE A 6 -4.43 2.34 -12.65
N GLU A 7 -3.33 1.84 -12.12
CA GLU A 7 -2.67 0.62 -12.64
C GLU A 7 -3.65 -0.55 -12.75
N ARG A 8 -4.41 -0.79 -11.67
CA ARG A 8 -5.41 -1.86 -11.63
C ARG A 8 -6.55 -1.60 -12.58
N LEU A 9 -7.01 -0.36 -12.69
CA LEU A 9 -8.05 0.03 -13.64
C LEU A 9 -7.62 -0.28 -15.08
N VAL A 10 -6.42 0.15 -15.47
CA VAL A 10 -5.85 -0.10 -16.80
C VAL A 10 -5.72 -1.60 -17.07
N SER A 11 -5.23 -2.39 -16.09
CA SER A 11 -5.12 -3.85 -16.25
C SER A 11 -6.46 -4.57 -16.47
N VAL A 12 -7.55 -4.06 -15.88
CA VAL A 12 -8.87 -4.70 -15.97
C VAL A 12 -9.61 -4.25 -17.22
N VAL A 13 -9.50 -2.97 -17.57
CA VAL A 13 -10.18 -2.36 -18.73
C VAL A 13 -9.49 -2.77 -20.02
N ALA A 14 -8.16 -2.66 -20.08
CA ALA A 14 -7.36 -2.86 -21.29
C ALA A 14 -6.15 -3.79 -21.05
N PRO A 15 -6.37 -5.10 -20.80
CA PRO A 15 -5.30 -6.05 -20.52
C PRO A 15 -4.28 -6.18 -21.66
N PHE A 16 -4.72 -6.02 -22.93
CA PHE A 16 -3.84 -6.06 -24.09
C PHE A 16 -2.78 -4.96 -24.06
N TRP A 17 -3.17 -3.74 -23.67
CA TRP A 17 -2.27 -2.59 -23.61
C TRP A 17 -1.20 -2.76 -22.52
N VAL A 18 -1.57 -3.35 -21.39
CA VAL A 18 -0.62 -3.58 -20.28
C VAL A 18 0.50 -4.53 -20.71
N ASN A 19 0.20 -5.57 -21.50
CA ASN A 19 1.21 -6.51 -21.98
C ASN A 19 2.19 -5.89 -22.99
N THR A 20 1.77 -4.85 -23.71
CA THR A 20 2.64 -4.14 -24.66
C THR A 20 3.46 -3.02 -24.00
N LEU A 21 3.11 -2.63 -22.77
CA LEU A 21 3.72 -1.48 -22.11
C LEU A 21 5.05 -1.88 -21.45
N ASN A 22 6.10 -1.09 -21.68
CA ASN A 22 7.37 -1.28 -21.00
C ASN A 22 7.21 -0.95 -19.50
N SER A 23 7.36 -1.97 -18.64
CA SER A 23 7.15 -1.85 -17.20
C SER A 23 8.07 -0.80 -16.56
N THR A 24 9.30 -0.66 -17.05
CA THR A 24 10.27 0.32 -16.53
C THR A 24 9.83 1.75 -16.81
N LEU A 25 9.37 2.01 -18.04
CA LEU A 25 8.89 3.33 -18.44
C LEU A 25 7.63 3.70 -17.64
N TYR A 26 6.71 2.76 -17.47
CA TYR A 26 5.49 2.96 -16.69
C TYR A 26 5.80 3.32 -15.22
N VAL A 27 6.61 2.51 -14.53
CA VAL A 27 6.99 2.81 -13.14
C VAL A 27 7.77 4.11 -13.05
N GLY A 28 8.66 4.39 -14.02
CA GLY A 28 9.38 5.66 -14.12
C GLY A 28 8.45 6.87 -14.20
N THR A 29 7.40 6.81 -15.03
CA THR A 29 6.41 7.90 -15.13
C THR A 29 5.63 8.10 -13.84
N LEU A 30 5.25 7.03 -13.14
CA LEU A 30 4.59 7.13 -11.84
C LEU A 30 5.49 7.75 -10.77
N ILE A 31 6.76 7.37 -10.73
CA ILE A 31 7.74 7.96 -9.81
C ILE A 31 7.93 9.45 -10.11
N LEU A 32 8.07 9.81 -11.40
CA LEU A 32 8.21 11.20 -11.81
C LEU A 32 6.98 12.04 -11.44
N LEU A 33 5.77 11.49 -11.61
CA LEU A 33 4.53 12.15 -11.21
C LEU A 33 4.46 12.34 -9.68
N CYS A 34 4.83 11.32 -8.90
CA CYS A 34 4.92 11.43 -7.44
C CYS A 34 5.94 12.49 -7.01
N PHE A 35 7.09 12.55 -7.69
CA PHE A 35 8.13 13.54 -7.43
C PHE A 35 7.66 14.95 -7.77
N ALA A 36 7.05 15.15 -8.94
CA ALA A 36 6.49 16.44 -9.35
C ALA A 36 5.40 16.91 -8.38
N TYR A 37 4.53 16.01 -7.91
CA TYR A 37 3.53 16.32 -6.90
C TYR A 37 4.15 16.68 -5.55
N ALA A 38 5.20 15.98 -5.12
CA ALA A 38 5.93 16.31 -3.89
C ALA A 38 6.57 17.71 -3.96
N VAL A 39 7.17 18.07 -5.10
CA VAL A 39 7.72 19.41 -5.34
C VAL A 39 6.61 20.46 -5.34
N TYR A 40 5.50 20.21 -6.04
CA TYR A 40 4.33 21.09 -6.04
C TYR A 40 3.79 21.33 -4.61
N ALA A 41 3.65 20.26 -3.83
CA ALA A 41 3.22 20.35 -2.43
C ALA A 41 4.22 21.19 -1.62
N MET A 42 5.52 20.92 -1.70
CA MET A 42 6.54 21.71 -1.01
C MET A 42 6.46 23.20 -1.37
N VAL A 43 6.40 23.55 -2.66
CA VAL A 43 6.34 24.94 -3.14
C VAL A 43 5.08 25.66 -2.66
N ARG A 44 3.94 24.95 -2.58
CA ARG A 44 2.68 25.53 -2.10
C ARG A 44 2.61 25.66 -0.58
N LEU A 45 3.15 24.69 0.16
CA LEU A 45 3.03 24.63 1.62
C LEU A 45 4.04 25.52 2.32
N TYR A 46 5.26 25.65 1.77
CA TYR A 46 6.34 26.46 2.33
C TYR A 46 5.98 27.94 2.63
N PRO A 47 5.33 28.69 1.73
CA PRO A 47 4.97 30.08 2.04
C PRO A 47 3.89 30.17 3.12
N ILE A 48 2.98 29.19 3.20
CA ILE A 48 1.89 29.21 4.17
C ILE A 48 2.44 28.86 5.57
N SER A 49 3.35 27.88 5.67
CA SER A 49 4.00 27.54 6.94
C SER A 49 4.88 28.67 7.48
N LEU A 50 5.51 29.47 6.61
CA LEU A 50 6.27 30.66 7.03
C LEU A 50 5.37 31.73 7.69
N ILE A 51 4.12 31.84 7.26
CA ILE A 51 3.17 32.84 7.76
C ILE A 51 2.53 32.36 9.07
N GLU A 52 2.08 31.11 9.12
CA GLU A 52 1.36 30.57 10.29
C GLU A 52 2.31 30.15 11.43
N THR A 53 3.49 29.62 11.11
CA THR A 53 4.43 29.05 12.07
C THR A 53 5.87 29.46 11.78
N PRO A 54 6.25 30.74 12.03
CA PRO A 54 7.56 31.26 11.64
C PRO A 54 8.74 30.55 12.31
N TYR A 55 8.53 29.93 13.48
CA TYR A 55 9.54 29.18 14.20
C TYR A 55 9.70 27.72 13.73
N MET A 56 8.77 27.22 12.92
CA MET A 56 8.79 25.87 12.34
C MET A 56 8.36 25.93 10.86
N PRO A 57 9.24 26.40 9.96
CA PRO A 57 8.90 26.64 8.56
C PRO A 57 8.67 25.35 7.75
N VAL A 58 9.00 24.19 8.31
CA VAL A 58 8.83 22.89 7.65
C VAL A 58 7.99 22.00 8.56
N PRO A 59 6.84 21.45 8.09
CA PRO A 59 6.11 20.45 8.83
C PRO A 59 6.96 19.17 8.92
N CYS A 60 7.45 18.86 10.12
CA CYS A 60 8.28 17.70 10.37
C CYS A 60 7.46 16.44 10.66
N THR A 61 6.17 16.62 10.98
CA THR A 61 5.28 15.52 11.32
C THR A 61 4.02 15.57 10.45
N ILE A 62 3.43 14.38 10.23
CA ILE A 62 2.13 14.25 9.55
C ILE A 62 1.03 15.02 10.31
N THR A 63 1.21 15.24 11.62
CA THR A 63 0.26 15.91 12.49
C THR A 63 0.28 17.43 12.34
N ASP A 64 1.42 18.01 11.96
CA ASP A 64 1.54 19.44 11.65
C ASP A 64 0.75 19.82 10.38
N LEU A 65 0.51 18.84 9.51
CA LEU A 65 -0.27 18.97 8.29
C LEU A 65 -1.78 19.10 8.52
N PHE A 66 -2.26 19.13 9.76
CA PHE A 66 -3.70 19.21 10.07
C PHE A 66 -4.10 20.50 10.79
N GLN A 67 -3.17 21.43 10.97
CA GLN A 67 -3.46 22.74 11.56
C GLN A 67 -3.50 23.83 10.48
N GLY A 68 -4.32 24.87 10.74
CA GLY A 68 -4.38 26.06 9.91
C GLY A 68 -4.90 25.86 8.48
N GLU A 69 -4.61 26.83 7.61
CA GLU A 69 -5.02 26.82 6.20
C GLU A 69 -4.23 25.76 5.41
N VAL A 70 -2.98 25.51 5.79
CA VAL A 70 -2.13 24.43 5.28
C VAL A 70 -2.86 23.09 5.37
N GLY A 71 -3.41 22.82 6.56
CA GLY A 71 -4.06 21.55 6.81
C GLY A 71 -5.36 21.37 6.05
N MET A 72 -6.13 22.44 5.87
CA MET A 72 -7.34 22.40 5.03
C MET A 72 -7.01 22.09 3.57
N ALA A 73 -5.96 22.70 3.01
CA ALA A 73 -5.52 22.47 1.64
C ALA A 73 -5.02 21.02 1.43
N LEU A 74 -4.19 20.52 2.35
CA LEU A 74 -3.68 19.15 2.30
C LEU A 74 -4.78 18.11 2.50
N PHE A 75 -5.69 18.37 3.44
CA PHE A 75 -6.85 17.54 3.66
C PHE A 75 -7.74 17.48 2.41
N GLY A 76 -8.01 18.62 1.77
CA GLY A 76 -8.74 18.70 0.51
C GLY A 76 -8.09 17.86 -0.59
N ASN A 77 -6.77 17.97 -0.77
CA ASN A 77 -6.02 17.14 -1.72
C ASN A 77 -6.11 15.65 -1.38
N ALA A 78 -5.93 15.28 -0.11
CA ALA A 78 -6.02 13.89 0.34
C ALA A 78 -7.41 13.28 0.07
N MET A 79 -8.48 14.04 0.33
CA MET A 79 -9.86 13.65 0.04
C MET A 79 -10.10 13.52 -1.46
N LEU A 80 -9.57 14.44 -2.27
CA LEU A 80 -9.67 14.37 -3.73
C LEU A 80 -8.99 13.11 -4.28
N PHE A 81 -7.75 12.82 -3.86
CA PHE A 81 -7.04 11.61 -4.30
C PHE A 81 -7.72 10.33 -3.81
N THR A 82 -8.27 10.34 -2.60
CA THR A 82 -9.03 9.21 -2.04
C THR A 82 -10.32 8.99 -2.82
N GLY A 83 -11.06 10.06 -3.14
CA GLY A 83 -12.26 10.03 -3.97
C GLY A 83 -12.00 9.50 -5.37
N LEU A 84 -10.95 9.99 -6.04
CA LEU A 84 -10.51 9.46 -7.34
C LEU A 84 -10.13 7.98 -7.25
N THR A 85 -9.51 7.57 -6.16
CA THR A 85 -9.17 6.16 -5.92
C THR A 85 -10.44 5.32 -5.82
N ILE A 86 -11.42 5.74 -5.00
CA ILE A 86 -12.73 5.06 -4.87
C ILE A 86 -13.43 4.97 -6.24
N LEU A 87 -13.39 6.04 -7.03
CA LEU A 87 -13.97 6.07 -8.37
C LEU A 87 -13.32 5.03 -9.30
N CYS A 88 -11.99 4.92 -9.32
CA CYS A 88 -11.28 3.88 -10.07
C CYS A 88 -11.78 2.48 -9.68
N TYR A 89 -11.94 2.20 -8.38
CA TYR A 89 -12.44 0.91 -7.93
C TYR A 89 -13.91 0.66 -8.24
N ALA A 90 -14.74 1.70 -8.24
CA ALA A 90 -16.14 1.61 -8.68
C ALA A 90 -16.21 1.23 -10.17
N ILE A 91 -15.35 1.82 -11.01
CA ILE A 91 -15.27 1.48 -12.44
C ILE A 91 -14.77 0.05 -12.64
N ILE A 92 -13.74 -0.39 -11.89
CA ILE A 92 -13.26 -1.79 -11.91
C ILE A 92 -14.41 -2.73 -11.56
N TRP A 93 -15.13 -2.45 -10.48
CA TRP A 93 -16.25 -3.27 -10.03
C TRP A 93 -17.36 -3.36 -11.08
N ALA A 94 -17.74 -2.22 -11.68
CA ALA A 94 -18.72 -2.17 -12.75
C ALA A 94 -18.26 -3.00 -13.96
N THR A 95 -17.01 -2.81 -14.40
CA THR A 95 -16.42 -3.55 -15.53
C THR A 95 -16.42 -5.06 -15.30
N LEU A 96 -16.04 -5.50 -14.09
CA LEU A 96 -16.07 -6.92 -13.73
C LEU A 96 -17.50 -7.49 -13.73
N ARG A 97 -18.48 -6.71 -13.27
CA ARG A 97 -19.90 -7.11 -13.27
C ARG A 97 -20.44 -7.28 -14.69
N PHE A 98 -20.12 -6.35 -15.60
CA PHE A 98 -20.55 -6.44 -17.00
C PHE A 98 -19.83 -7.55 -17.77
N LYS A 99 -18.53 -7.78 -17.54
CA LYS A 99 -17.79 -8.88 -18.18
C LYS A 99 -18.33 -10.26 -17.75
N LYS A 100 -18.73 -10.42 -16.49
CA LYS A 100 -19.32 -11.69 -15.99
C LYS A 100 -20.61 -12.08 -16.72
N ALA A 101 -21.36 -11.12 -17.26
CA ALA A 101 -22.59 -11.40 -18.01
C ALA A 101 -22.32 -11.92 -19.43
N LYS A 102 -21.11 -11.75 -19.97
CA LYS A 102 -20.81 -11.95 -21.41
C LYS A 102 -19.92 -13.16 -21.71
N GLN A 103 -19.32 -13.79 -20.70
CA GLN A 103 -18.20 -14.71 -20.92
C GLN A 103 -18.34 -16.03 -20.14
N ASN A 104 -18.41 -17.16 -20.86
CA ASN A 104 -18.13 -18.52 -20.38
C ASN A 104 -16.61 -18.74 -20.22
N THR A 105 -15.90 -17.77 -19.65
CA THR A 105 -14.44 -17.85 -19.47
C THR A 105 -14.11 -18.72 -18.27
N ASP A 106 -13.00 -19.45 -18.36
CA ASP A 106 -12.42 -20.30 -17.32
C ASP A 106 -12.65 -19.77 -15.90
N GLN A 107 -13.34 -20.61 -15.12
CA GLN A 107 -13.79 -20.33 -13.75
C GLN A 107 -12.62 -19.94 -12.81
N THR A 108 -11.40 -20.35 -13.15
CA THR A 108 -10.13 -20.07 -12.44
C THR A 108 -9.70 -18.60 -12.54
N GLN A 109 -9.75 -17.95 -13.71
CA GLN A 109 -9.37 -16.53 -13.84
C GLN A 109 -10.32 -15.60 -13.10
N ILE A 110 -11.62 -15.93 -13.09
CA ILE A 110 -12.64 -15.15 -12.39
C ILE A 110 -12.41 -15.21 -10.87
N ALA A 111 -12.06 -16.38 -10.33
CA ALA A 111 -11.78 -16.55 -8.91
C ALA A 111 -10.55 -15.74 -8.46
N TYR A 112 -9.48 -15.77 -9.24
CA TYR A 112 -8.26 -14.99 -8.99
C TYR A 112 -8.53 -13.48 -8.98
N THR A 113 -9.22 -12.97 -10.01
CA THR A 113 -9.54 -11.53 -10.13
C THR A 113 -10.43 -11.04 -8.98
N LYS A 114 -11.42 -11.85 -8.56
CA LYS A 114 -12.27 -11.53 -7.39
C LYS A 114 -11.47 -11.45 -6.11
N ARG A 115 -10.49 -12.34 -5.90
CA ARG A 115 -9.65 -12.33 -4.71
C ARG A 115 -8.80 -11.07 -4.64
N ILE A 116 -8.17 -10.68 -5.76
CA ILE A 116 -7.40 -9.44 -5.86
C ILE A 116 -8.30 -8.24 -5.58
N PHE A 117 -9.47 -8.19 -6.20
CA PHE A 117 -10.43 -7.11 -5.97
C PHE A 117 -10.84 -7.00 -4.49
N LYS A 118 -11.09 -8.13 -3.82
CA LYS A 118 -11.40 -8.15 -2.37
C LYS A 118 -10.25 -7.56 -1.53
N CYS A 119 -9.01 -7.94 -1.81
CA CYS A 119 -7.83 -7.40 -1.12
C CYS A 119 -7.73 -5.87 -1.30
N LEU A 120 -7.89 -5.40 -2.54
CA LEU A 120 -7.83 -3.98 -2.86
C LEU A 120 -8.96 -3.19 -2.22
N LEU A 121 -10.18 -3.73 -2.22
CA LEU A 121 -11.34 -3.11 -1.58
C LEU A 121 -11.13 -2.95 -0.08
N VAL A 122 -10.55 -3.96 0.60
CA VAL A 122 -10.18 -3.86 2.02
C VAL A 122 -9.16 -2.74 2.23
N ASN A 123 -8.13 -2.65 1.39
CA ASN A 123 -7.16 -1.55 1.47
C ASN A 123 -7.79 -0.18 1.28
N VAL A 124 -8.70 -0.03 0.32
CA VAL A 124 -9.40 1.25 0.06
C VAL A 124 -10.27 1.64 1.24
N ILE A 125 -11.04 0.70 1.79
CA ILE A 125 -11.85 0.97 2.99
C ILE A 125 -10.96 1.36 4.15
N PHE A 126 -9.88 0.62 4.41
CA PHE A 126 -9.00 0.89 5.54
C PHE A 126 -8.35 2.28 5.47
N VAL A 127 -7.83 2.65 4.30
CA VAL A 127 -7.25 3.97 4.07
C VAL A 127 -8.30 5.06 4.13
N SER A 128 -9.43 4.89 3.43
CA SER A 128 -10.49 5.88 3.41
C SER A 128 -11.03 6.13 4.82
N THR A 129 -11.33 5.08 5.59
CA THR A 129 -11.79 5.21 6.97
C THR A 129 -10.79 5.94 7.84
N GLY A 130 -9.48 5.70 7.69
CA GLY A 130 -8.46 6.46 8.42
C GLY A 130 -8.52 7.97 8.13
N TYR A 131 -8.61 8.36 6.86
CA TYR A 131 -8.71 9.77 6.47
C TYR A 131 -10.06 10.41 6.85
N PHE A 132 -11.18 9.73 6.60
CA PHE A 132 -12.51 10.22 6.96
C PHE A 132 -12.70 10.32 8.49
N PHE A 133 -12.18 9.37 9.25
CA PHE A 133 -12.22 9.42 10.71
C PHE A 133 -11.40 10.60 11.24
N ASN A 134 -10.20 10.80 10.70
CA ASN A 134 -9.38 11.95 11.04
C ASN A 134 -10.10 13.28 10.71
N ALA A 135 -10.71 13.37 9.52
CA ALA A 135 -11.53 14.52 9.11
C ALA A 135 -12.66 14.83 10.10
N ALA A 136 -13.46 13.81 10.42
CA ALA A 136 -14.61 13.94 11.29
C ALA A 136 -14.18 14.37 12.68
N MET A 137 -13.07 13.82 13.18
CA MET A 137 -12.51 14.20 14.47
C MET A 137 -11.93 15.60 14.47
N LEU A 138 -11.28 16.05 13.39
CA LEU A 138 -10.82 17.43 13.26
C LEU A 138 -11.99 18.42 13.32
N ILE A 139 -13.05 18.14 12.57
CA ILE A 139 -14.28 18.96 12.59
C ILE A 139 -14.87 18.97 14.00
N LEU A 140 -14.94 17.82 14.66
CA LEU A 140 -15.45 17.72 16.02
C LEU A 140 -14.60 18.52 17.01
N LEU A 141 -13.27 18.47 16.90
CA LEU A 141 -12.35 19.25 17.73
C LEU A 141 -12.56 20.76 17.57
N THR A 142 -12.91 21.25 16.38
CA THR A 142 -13.24 22.69 16.20
C THR A 142 -14.55 23.12 16.86
N ARG A 143 -15.41 22.17 17.23
CA ARG A 143 -16.71 22.45 17.86
C ARG A 143 -16.70 22.30 19.38
N ILE A 144 -15.68 21.65 19.94
CA ILE A 144 -15.55 21.44 21.38
C ILE A 144 -14.56 22.47 21.93
N SER A 145 -14.94 23.16 23.01
CA SER A 145 -14.06 24.09 23.73
C SER A 145 -12.99 23.34 24.52
N LEU A 146 -11.96 22.83 23.83
CA LEU A 146 -10.80 22.20 24.43
C LEU A 146 -9.65 23.19 24.61
N SER A 147 -8.79 22.93 25.58
CA SER A 147 -7.52 23.66 25.71
C SER A 147 -6.60 23.36 24.53
N GLN A 148 -5.71 24.29 24.17
CA GLN A 148 -4.77 24.12 23.07
C GLN A 148 -3.90 22.85 23.22
N VAL A 149 -3.50 22.52 24.45
CA VAL A 149 -2.73 21.30 24.74
C VAL A 149 -3.52 20.03 24.43
N GLN A 150 -4.82 20.00 24.75
CA GLN A 150 -5.68 18.87 24.43
C GLN A 150 -5.91 18.71 22.93
N ILE A 151 -6.05 19.82 22.19
CA ILE A 151 -6.19 19.79 20.73
C ILE A 151 -4.93 19.21 20.07
N VAL A 152 -3.75 19.65 20.52
CA VAL A 152 -2.48 19.11 20.03
C VAL A 152 -2.39 17.60 20.30
N PHE A 153 -2.67 17.17 21.53
CA PHE A 153 -2.61 15.75 21.89
C PHE A 153 -3.62 14.90 21.10
N ALA A 154 -4.85 15.40 20.91
CA ALA A 154 -5.86 14.73 20.10
C ALA A 154 -5.40 14.60 18.63
N THR A 155 -4.81 15.66 18.06
CA THR A 155 -4.26 15.64 16.70
C THR A 155 -3.16 14.61 16.55
N TYR A 156 -2.27 14.47 17.54
CA TYR A 156 -1.24 13.43 17.56
C TYR A 156 -1.83 12.01 17.51
N ILE A 157 -2.84 11.73 18.34
CA ILE A 157 -3.52 10.43 18.36
C ILE A 157 -4.15 10.14 16.98
N LEU A 158 -4.80 11.13 16.36
CA LEU A 158 -5.41 10.96 15.03
C LEU A 158 -4.36 10.73 13.92
N GLY A 159 -3.20 11.37 14.03
CA GLY A 159 -2.07 11.12 13.13
C GLY A 159 -1.56 9.68 13.18
N ILE A 160 -1.59 9.03 14.36
CA ILE A 160 -1.22 7.62 14.51
C ILE A 160 -2.18 6.73 13.71
N PHE A 161 -3.50 6.95 13.80
CA PHE A 161 -4.48 6.18 13.02
C PHE A 161 -4.26 6.32 11.51
N THR A 162 -3.97 7.53 11.04
CA THR A 162 -3.67 7.79 9.63
C THR A 162 -2.36 7.10 9.20
N SER A 163 -1.37 7.06 10.09
CA SER A 163 -0.09 6.37 9.83
C SER A 163 -0.27 4.85 9.77
N ILE A 164 -1.05 4.29 10.70
CA ILE A 164 -1.41 2.85 10.71
C ILE A 164 -2.17 2.51 9.43
N SER A 165 -3.08 3.38 8.95
CA SER A 165 -3.81 3.15 7.71
C SER A 165 -2.87 3.09 6.49
N GLY A 166 -1.85 3.94 6.44
CA GLY A 166 -0.82 3.92 5.41
C GLY A 166 0.09 2.69 5.48
N ILE A 167 0.55 2.30 6.67
CA ILE A 167 1.45 1.14 6.84
C ILE A 167 0.69 -0.18 6.65
N GLY A 168 -0.59 -0.22 7.02
CA GLY A 168 -1.45 -1.41 6.98
C GLY A 168 -1.64 -2.01 5.58
N ILE A 169 -1.30 -1.27 4.53
CA ILE A 169 -1.33 -1.74 3.14
C ILE A 169 -0.45 -2.99 2.95
N ALA A 170 0.78 -2.97 3.45
CA ALA A 170 1.74 -4.05 3.25
C ALA A 170 1.31 -5.37 3.95
N PRO A 171 0.92 -5.35 5.25
CA PRO A 171 0.35 -6.52 5.91
C PRO A 171 -0.92 -7.04 5.21
N THR A 172 -1.80 -6.14 4.76
CA THR A 172 -3.05 -6.52 4.08
C THR A 172 -2.75 -7.20 2.75
N LEU A 173 -1.82 -6.67 1.96
CA LEU A 173 -1.34 -7.32 0.74
C LEU A 173 -0.76 -8.71 1.03
N TYR A 174 0.07 -8.84 2.08
CA TYR A 174 0.66 -10.12 2.45
C TYR A 174 -0.36 -11.18 2.89
N ILE A 175 -1.41 -10.79 3.61
CA ILE A 175 -2.45 -11.71 4.07
C ILE A 175 -3.35 -12.17 2.92
N PHE A 176 -3.76 -11.24 2.05
CA PHE A 176 -4.81 -11.52 1.07
C PHE A 176 -4.28 -11.91 -0.32
N SER A 177 -3.08 -11.49 -0.72
CA SER A 177 -2.47 -11.80 -2.02
C SER A 177 -1.47 -12.96 -1.93
N LEU A 178 -1.76 -14.07 -2.62
CA LEU A 178 -0.85 -15.21 -2.70
C LEU A 178 0.45 -14.84 -3.41
N ASP A 179 0.35 -14.16 -4.55
CA ASP A 179 1.52 -13.83 -5.36
C ASP A 179 2.45 -12.87 -4.63
N TYR A 180 1.88 -11.91 -3.89
CA TYR A 180 2.68 -11.01 -3.05
C TYR A 180 3.40 -11.80 -1.96
N ARG A 181 2.70 -12.73 -1.30
CA ARG A 181 3.29 -13.59 -0.27
C ARG A 181 4.37 -14.51 -0.84
N GLU A 182 4.18 -15.07 -2.02
CA GLU A 182 5.16 -15.91 -2.70
C GLU A 182 6.40 -15.11 -3.10
N ALA A 183 6.23 -13.94 -3.72
CA ALA A 183 7.33 -13.05 -4.08
C ALA A 183 8.08 -12.54 -2.85
N PHE A 184 7.35 -12.18 -1.79
CA PHE A 184 7.94 -11.74 -0.53
C PHE A 184 8.76 -12.85 0.12
N ASN A 185 8.18 -14.06 0.22
CA ASN A 185 8.89 -15.23 0.76
C ASN A 185 10.10 -15.59 -0.10
N GLU A 186 9.97 -15.61 -1.42
CA GLU A 186 11.11 -15.89 -2.31
C GLU A 186 12.26 -14.92 -2.05
N LYS A 187 11.99 -13.62 -2.00
CA LYS A 187 13.03 -12.61 -1.75
C LYS A 187 13.59 -12.68 -0.34
N LEU A 188 12.74 -12.85 0.69
CA LEU A 188 13.16 -12.92 2.09
C LEU A 188 14.02 -14.15 2.38
N PHE A 189 13.63 -15.32 1.86
CA PHE A 189 14.41 -16.55 2.04
C PHE A 189 15.67 -16.57 1.17
N ARG A 190 15.65 -15.94 -0.02
CA ARG A 190 16.85 -15.78 -0.86
C ARG A 190 17.85 -14.81 -0.24
N SER A 191 17.39 -13.71 0.35
CA SER A 191 18.24 -12.78 1.10
C SER A 191 18.81 -13.41 2.37
N ALA A 192 18.02 -14.21 3.09
CA ALA A 192 18.51 -14.96 4.24
C ALA A 192 19.61 -15.97 3.85
N LYS A 193 19.44 -16.66 2.71
CA LYS A 193 20.45 -17.58 2.17
C LYS A 193 21.71 -16.85 1.70
N GLN A 194 21.58 -15.67 1.08
CA GLN A 194 22.72 -14.83 0.70
C GLN A 194 23.45 -14.25 1.92
N ALA A 195 22.74 -13.82 2.95
CA ALA A 195 23.32 -13.37 4.21
C ALA A 195 24.08 -14.51 4.93
N GLN A 196 23.54 -15.73 4.90
CA GLN A 196 24.21 -16.93 5.43
C GLN A 196 25.46 -17.30 4.62
N LEU A 197 25.41 -17.22 3.29
CA LEU A 197 26.57 -17.44 2.43
C LEU A 197 27.67 -16.40 2.69
N LEU A 198 27.31 -15.13 2.82
CA LEU A 198 28.25 -14.07 3.19
C LEU A 198 28.85 -14.28 4.58
N ALA A 199 28.05 -14.66 5.58
CA ALA A 199 28.57 -14.98 6.92
C ALA A 199 29.55 -16.17 6.90
N THR A 200 29.29 -17.16 6.03
CA THR A 200 30.16 -18.34 5.85
C THR A 200 31.47 -17.96 5.15
N VAL A 201 31.41 -17.14 4.09
CA VAL A 201 32.60 -16.68 3.34
C VAL A 201 33.47 -15.74 4.17
N VAL A 202 32.87 -14.91 5.03
CA VAL A 202 33.57 -13.97 5.92
C VAL A 202 34.18 -14.69 7.16
N GLY A 203 33.98 -16.00 7.30
CA GLY A 203 34.59 -16.78 8.39
C GLY A 203 34.03 -16.44 9.78
N LEU A 204 32.85 -15.81 9.85
CA LEU A 204 32.13 -15.61 11.11
C LEU A 204 31.68 -16.99 11.61
N LYS A 205 32.38 -17.53 12.61
CA LYS A 205 31.97 -18.74 13.35
C LYS A 205 30.64 -18.48 14.09
N THR A 206 29.52 -18.51 13.38
CA THR A 206 28.20 -18.68 14.00
C THR A 206 27.99 -20.16 14.27
N GLY A 207 28.64 -20.67 15.31
CA GLY A 207 28.36 -21.99 15.86
C GLY A 207 26.91 -22.08 16.35
N HIS A 208 26.27 -23.22 16.08
CA HIS A 208 24.92 -23.64 16.50
C HIS A 208 23.66 -23.04 15.86
N ALA A 209 23.57 -21.76 15.53
CA ALA A 209 22.34 -21.23 14.91
C ALA A 209 22.11 -21.70 13.45
N VAL A 210 23.18 -22.17 12.80
CA VAL A 210 23.23 -22.48 11.35
C VAL A 210 22.54 -23.81 11.00
N VAL A 211 22.61 -24.82 11.88
CA VAL A 211 22.05 -26.16 11.59
C VAL A 211 20.52 -26.15 11.61
N THR A 212 19.91 -25.31 12.45
CA THR A 212 18.45 -25.24 12.61
C THR A 212 17.75 -24.58 11.41
N ALA A 213 18.37 -23.54 10.83
CA ALA A 213 17.82 -22.84 9.66
C ALA A 213 17.87 -23.70 8.39
N GLN A 214 18.94 -24.48 8.22
CA GLN A 214 19.14 -25.34 7.05
C GLN A 214 18.13 -26.51 7.01
N ASN A 215 17.83 -27.10 8.17
CA ASN A 215 16.79 -28.13 8.31
C ASN A 215 15.37 -27.58 8.06
N CYS A 216 15.10 -26.30 8.39
CA CYS A 216 13.81 -25.68 8.13
C CYS A 216 13.56 -25.47 6.62
N VAL A 217 14.57 -24.97 5.89
CA VAL A 217 14.47 -24.73 4.44
C VAL A 217 14.34 -26.04 3.65
N GLN A 218 15.06 -27.10 4.03
CA GLN A 218 14.92 -28.42 3.39
C GLN A 218 13.53 -29.02 3.59
N ASN A 219 12.92 -28.87 4.77
CA ASN A 219 11.56 -29.36 5.01
C ASN A 219 10.49 -28.62 4.20
N VAL A 220 10.65 -27.30 3.98
CA VAL A 220 9.74 -26.52 3.12
C VAL A 220 9.85 -26.96 1.65
N HIS A 221 11.07 -27.21 1.18
CA HIS A 221 11.28 -27.65 -0.21
C HIS A 221 10.69 -29.04 -0.47
N ARG A 222 10.83 -29.97 0.49
CA ARG A 222 10.24 -31.31 0.42
C ARG A 222 8.72 -31.26 0.38
N ALA A 223 8.11 -30.40 1.20
CA ALA A 223 6.66 -30.21 1.21
C ALA A 223 6.12 -29.64 -0.12
N ARG A 224 6.92 -28.82 -0.83
CA ARG A 224 6.55 -28.25 -2.14
C ARG A 224 6.55 -29.32 -3.24
N ILE A 225 7.55 -30.20 -3.27
CA ILE A 225 7.65 -31.30 -4.24
C ILE A 225 6.49 -32.29 -4.07
N VAL A 226 6.14 -32.62 -2.83
CA VAL A 226 5.03 -33.55 -2.53
C VAL A 226 3.67 -32.97 -2.98
N ARG A 227 3.45 -31.65 -2.88
CA ARG A 227 2.20 -31.03 -3.37
C ARG A 227 2.11 -31.00 -4.89
N VAL A 228 3.22 -30.75 -5.58
CA VAL A 228 3.25 -30.76 -7.06
C VAL A 228 3.01 -32.17 -7.60
N GLN A 229 3.59 -33.20 -6.96
CA GLN A 229 3.33 -34.59 -7.34
C GLN A 229 1.86 -35.00 -7.11
N LYS A 230 1.26 -34.63 -5.98
CA LYS A 230 -0.16 -34.90 -5.73
C LYS A 230 -1.08 -34.19 -6.73
N ALA A 231 -0.78 -32.95 -7.11
CA ALA A 231 -1.58 -32.24 -8.13
C ALA A 231 -1.51 -32.89 -9.52
N SER A 232 -0.39 -33.55 -9.85
CA SER A 232 -0.19 -34.27 -11.11
C SER A 232 -0.85 -35.65 -11.15
N THR A 233 -1.27 -36.22 -10.01
CA THR A 233 -1.90 -37.56 -9.97
C THR A 233 -3.42 -37.52 -10.09
N TYR A 234 -4.03 -36.33 -10.06
CA TYR A 234 -5.47 -36.12 -10.15
C TYR A 234 -5.89 -35.30 -11.38
N ALA A 235 -4.97 -35.09 -12.33
CA ALA A 235 -5.24 -34.55 -13.65
C ALA A 235 -5.13 -35.68 -14.67
#